data_AF-A0A2G9UKA5-F1
#
_entry.id   AF-A0A2G9UKA5-F1
#
_cell.length_a   1.000
_cell.length_b   1.000
_cell.length_c   1.000
_cell.angle_alpha   90.00
_cell.angle_beta   90.00
_cell.angle_gamma   90.00
#
_symmetry.space_group_name_H-M   'P 1'
#
loop_
_entity.id
_entity.type
_entity.pdbx_description
1 polymer ?
#
loop_
_entity_poly.entity_id
_entity_poly.type
_entity_poly.pdbx_seq_one_letter_code
_entity_poly.pdbx_strand_id
1 'polypeptide(L)'
;MRRILNFLELPWSTSVLRHEHYIGKKIKLSKMELSSDQVIRPLNTDALSKWVGAIPEDVVKEMETIAPMLRQLGYDPNANPPNYGTPDELVAKKTEDLHKNGVERHRKAKMAVDNPNRVDKPRH
;
A
#
# COMPACT_ATOMS: atom_id res chain seq x y z
N MET A 1 -1.40 -1.65 14.05
CA MET A 1 -2.66 -1.10 14.59
C MET A 1 -2.78 -1.12 16.11
N ARG A 2 -2.47 -2.22 16.83
CA ARG A 2 -2.59 -2.26 18.32
C ARG A 2 -1.87 -1.11 19.02
N ARG A 3 -0.60 -0.86 18.67
CA ARG A 3 0.21 0.25 19.21
C ARG A 3 -0.42 1.62 18.96
N ILE A 4 -0.98 1.84 17.77
CA ILE A 4 -1.60 3.11 17.36
C ILE A 4 -2.88 3.36 18.16
N LEU A 5 -3.77 2.37 18.28
CA LEU A 5 -5.01 2.53 19.05
C LEU A 5 -4.74 2.73 20.54
N ASN A 6 -3.73 2.02 21.08
CA ASN A 6 -3.31 2.21 22.47
C ASN A 6 -2.77 3.63 22.72
N PHE A 7 -1.97 4.16 21.78
CA PHE A 7 -1.47 5.53 21.86
C PHE A 7 -2.61 6.57 21.84
N LEU A 8 -3.68 6.31 21.10
CA LEU A 8 -4.87 7.17 21.02
C LEU A 8 -5.90 6.89 22.12
N GLU A 9 -5.62 5.98 23.07
CA GLU A 9 -6.55 5.55 24.12
C GLU A 9 -7.89 5.03 23.59
N LEU A 10 -7.86 4.36 22.43
CA LEU A 10 -9.05 3.76 21.80
C LEU A 10 -9.08 2.24 21.98
N PRO A 11 -10.28 1.64 22.14
CA PRO A 11 -10.40 0.19 22.27
C PRO A 11 -9.99 -0.52 20.97
N TRP A 12 -9.40 -1.70 21.11
CA TRP A 12 -9.08 -2.56 19.99
C TRP A 12 -10.35 -3.04 19.26
N SER A 13 -10.34 -3.00 17.93
CA SER A 13 -11.35 -3.64 17.09
C SER A 13 -10.67 -4.35 15.93
N THR A 14 -11.11 -5.56 15.60
CA THR A 14 -10.62 -6.32 14.44
C THR A 14 -11.01 -5.68 13.11
N SER A 15 -12.01 -4.78 13.10
CA SER A 15 -12.46 -4.06 11.91
C SER A 15 -11.34 -3.23 11.26
N VAL A 16 -10.35 -2.78 12.03
CA VAL A 16 -9.22 -1.96 11.54
C VAL A 16 -8.29 -2.73 10.60
N LEU A 17 -8.34 -4.07 10.60
CA LEU A 17 -7.58 -4.92 9.69
C LEU A 17 -8.39 -5.37 8.47
N ARG A 18 -9.65 -4.94 8.37
CA ARG A 18 -10.62 -5.35 7.34
C ARG A 18 -11.40 -4.14 6.82
N HIS A 19 -10.72 -3.01 6.62
CA HIS A 19 -11.34 -1.75 6.22
C HIS A 19 -12.12 -1.88 4.90
N GLU A 20 -11.67 -2.76 4.00
CA GLU A 20 -12.26 -3.03 2.71
C GLU A 20 -13.75 -3.46 2.77
N HIS A 21 -14.20 -4.05 3.89
CA HIS A 21 -15.60 -4.46 4.07
C HIS A 21 -16.55 -3.33 4.48
N TYR A 22 -16.01 -2.19 4.90
CA TYR A 22 -16.76 -1.05 5.44
C TYR A 22 -16.85 0.13 4.46
N ILE A 23 -16.17 0.05 3.33
CA ILE A 23 -16.22 1.07 2.28
C ILE A 23 -17.61 1.13 1.65
N GLY A 24 -18.13 2.33 1.46
CA GLY A 24 -19.49 2.60 0.98
C GLY A 24 -20.58 2.40 2.04
N LYS A 25 -20.25 1.88 3.22
CA LYS A 25 -21.16 1.73 4.36
C LYS A 25 -20.84 2.73 5.47
N LYS A 26 -19.67 2.55 6.10
CA LYS A 26 -19.17 3.38 7.21
C LYS A 26 -17.98 4.26 6.79
N ILE A 27 -17.22 3.83 5.80
CA ILE A 27 -16.08 4.57 5.23
C ILE A 27 -16.53 5.17 3.90
N LYS A 28 -16.53 6.50 3.79
CA LYS A 28 -16.80 7.23 2.55
C LYS A 28 -15.47 7.56 1.88
N LEU A 29 -15.36 7.28 0.59
CA LEU A 29 -14.20 7.63 -0.24
C LEU A 29 -14.66 8.54 -1.38
N SER A 30 -13.85 9.54 -1.71
CA SER A 30 -14.10 10.40 -2.86
C SER A 30 -13.66 9.69 -4.14
N LYS A 31 -14.49 9.71 -5.19
CA LYS A 31 -14.11 9.18 -6.51
C LYS A 31 -12.97 9.97 -7.17
N MET A 32 -12.79 11.21 -6.74
CA MET A 32 -11.78 12.14 -7.26
C MET A 32 -10.41 11.98 -6.58
N GLU A 33 -10.36 11.36 -5.38
CA GLU A 33 -9.09 11.15 -4.68
C GLU A 33 -8.22 10.09 -5.38
N LEU A 34 -6.94 10.42 -5.57
CA LEU A 34 -6.00 9.56 -6.30
C LEU A 34 -5.75 8.22 -5.59
N SER A 35 -5.88 8.15 -4.26
CA SER A 35 -5.66 6.93 -3.48
C SER A 35 -6.87 5.99 -3.45
N SER A 36 -8.05 6.41 -3.92
CA SER A 36 -9.30 5.65 -3.73
C SER A 36 -9.28 4.26 -4.34
N ASP A 37 -8.70 4.05 -5.52
CA ASP A 37 -8.60 2.73 -6.14
C ASP A 37 -7.66 1.77 -5.41
N GLN A 38 -6.75 2.31 -4.59
CA GLN A 38 -5.81 1.55 -3.77
C GLN A 38 -6.41 1.24 -2.39
N VAL A 39 -7.06 2.22 -1.76
CA VAL A 39 -7.67 2.08 -0.43
C VAL A 39 -8.83 1.07 -0.43
N ILE A 40 -9.52 0.87 -1.56
CA ILE A 40 -10.56 -0.16 -1.65
C ILE A 40 -10.04 -1.60 -1.60
N ARG A 41 -8.73 -1.79 -1.80
CA ARG A 41 -8.11 -3.11 -1.78
C ARG A 41 -7.82 -3.50 -0.32
N PRO A 42 -7.82 -4.80 0.01
CA PRO A 42 -7.36 -5.24 1.32
C PRO A 42 -5.89 -4.83 1.52
N LEU A 43 -5.46 -4.72 2.78
CA LEU A 43 -4.05 -4.54 3.12
C LEU A 43 -3.19 -5.61 2.40
N ASN A 44 -2.16 -5.17 1.68
CA ASN A 44 -1.28 -5.99 0.85
C ASN A 44 0.12 -5.38 0.76
N THR A 45 1.08 -6.11 0.20
CA THR A 45 2.49 -5.68 0.09
C THR A 45 2.92 -5.25 -1.31
N ASP A 46 2.00 -5.15 -2.29
CA ASP A 46 2.36 -4.95 -3.70
C ASP A 46 3.16 -3.68 -3.95
N ALA A 47 2.93 -2.64 -3.16
CA ALA A 47 3.52 -1.31 -3.36
C ALA A 47 4.91 -1.12 -2.71
N LEU A 48 5.37 -2.05 -1.87
CA LEU A 48 6.58 -1.84 -1.05
C LEU A 48 7.85 -1.57 -1.87
N SER A 49 8.03 -2.30 -2.97
CA SER A 49 9.24 -2.26 -3.79
C SER A 49 8.99 -1.89 -5.25
N LYS A 50 7.80 -1.38 -5.59
CA LYS A 50 7.46 -0.99 -6.98
C LYS A 50 8.35 0.10 -7.58
N TRP A 51 8.99 0.90 -6.73
CA TRP A 51 9.85 2.01 -7.14
C TRP A 51 11.25 1.55 -7.58
N VAL A 52 11.64 0.31 -7.24
CA VAL A 52 12.96 -0.24 -7.59
C VAL A 52 13.09 -0.30 -9.11
N GLY A 53 14.17 0.28 -9.64
CA GLY A 53 14.41 0.40 -11.08
C GLY A 53 13.70 1.57 -11.77
N ALA A 54 12.84 2.32 -11.08
CA ALA A 54 12.21 3.53 -11.62
C ALA A 54 13.02 4.81 -11.35
N ILE A 55 13.97 4.76 -10.40
CA ILE A 55 14.84 5.88 -10.05
C ILE A 55 16.09 5.84 -10.95
N PRO A 56 16.48 6.97 -11.58
CA PRO A 56 17.71 7.06 -12.37
C PRO A 56 18.97 6.65 -11.59
N GLU A 57 19.93 6.04 -12.29
CA GLU A 57 21.13 5.46 -11.64
C GLU A 57 22.01 6.50 -10.96
N ASP A 58 22.12 7.70 -11.53
CA ASP A 58 22.82 8.86 -10.94
C ASP A 58 22.19 9.27 -9.61
N VAL A 59 20.85 9.33 -9.56
CA VAL A 59 20.11 9.65 -8.32
C VAL A 59 20.29 8.54 -7.28
N VAL A 60 20.32 7.27 -7.69
CA VAL A 60 20.58 6.14 -6.78
C VAL A 60 22.00 6.23 -6.19
N LYS A 61 23.00 6.58 -7.00
CA LYS A 61 24.39 6.74 -6.54
C LYS A 61 24.54 7.88 -5.53
N GLU A 62 23.74 8.93 -5.66
CA GLU A 62 23.78 10.11 -4.78
C GLU A 62 22.68 10.10 -3.71
N MET A 63 21.99 8.97 -3.51
CA MET A 63 20.79 8.88 -2.66
C MET A 63 21.03 9.35 -1.23
N GLU A 64 22.19 9.02 -0.66
CA GLU A 64 22.55 9.45 0.70
C GLU A 64 22.71 10.97 0.81
N THR A 65 23.30 11.60 -0.21
CA THR A 65 23.51 13.05 -0.27
C THR A 65 22.20 13.78 -0.52
N ILE A 66 21.37 13.26 -1.44
CA ILE A 66 20.07 13.85 -1.81
C ILE A 66 19.06 13.71 -0.68
N ALA A 67 19.04 12.55 0.00
CA ALA A 67 18.04 12.20 0.99
C ALA A 67 18.65 11.64 2.29
N PRO A 68 19.41 12.45 3.05
CA PRO A 68 20.04 12.01 4.31
C PRO A 68 19.02 11.56 5.37
N MET A 69 17.77 12.02 5.25
CA MET A 69 16.67 11.61 6.12
C MET A 69 16.30 10.13 6.00
N LEU A 70 16.64 9.44 4.91
CA LEU A 70 16.42 7.99 4.80
C LEU A 70 17.10 7.26 5.95
N ARG A 71 18.37 7.56 6.20
CA ARG A 71 19.13 6.96 7.30
C ARG A 71 18.55 7.34 8.66
N GLN A 72 18.17 8.60 8.85
CA GLN A 72 17.57 9.06 10.11
C GLN A 72 16.25 8.35 10.43
N LEU A 73 15.50 7.95 9.39
CA LEU A 73 14.25 7.21 9.51
C LEU A 73 14.44 5.68 9.52
N GLY A 74 15.69 5.19 9.44
CA GLY A 74 16.02 3.76 9.50
C GLY A 74 16.03 3.04 8.15
N TYR A 75 15.99 3.76 7.03
CA TYR A 75 16.15 3.20 5.68
C TYR A 75 17.61 3.32 5.22
N ASP A 76 18.19 2.24 4.71
CA ASP A 76 19.54 2.26 4.14
C ASP A 76 19.51 2.95 2.76
N PRO A 77 20.15 4.14 2.60
CA PRO A 77 20.15 4.86 1.33
C PRO A 77 20.91 4.12 0.21
N ASN A 78 21.75 3.13 0.55
CA ASN A 78 22.53 2.37 -0.42
C ASN A 78 21.88 1.02 -0.79
N ALA A 79 20.76 0.66 -0.16
CA ALA A 79 20.01 -0.55 -0.46
C ALA A 79 18.84 -0.27 -1.43
N ASN A 80 18.72 -1.07 -2.50
CA ASN A 80 17.69 -0.87 -3.53
C ASN A 80 17.01 -2.21 -3.91
N PRO A 81 15.91 -2.60 -3.24
CA PRO A 81 15.27 -1.94 -2.09
C PRO A 81 15.93 -2.31 -0.75
N PRO A 82 15.70 -1.52 0.32
CA PRO A 82 15.97 -1.94 1.69
C PRO A 82 15.14 -3.17 2.09
N ASN A 83 15.63 -3.93 3.07
CA ASN A 83 14.88 -5.01 3.68
C ASN A 83 13.81 -4.45 4.65
N TYR A 84 12.56 -4.41 4.21
CA TYR A 84 11.41 -3.96 5.02
C TYR A 84 10.89 -5.01 6.02
N GLY A 85 11.49 -6.21 6.02
CA GLY A 85 11.05 -7.35 6.82
C GLY A 85 10.05 -8.24 6.09
N THR A 86 9.59 -9.29 6.79
CA THR A 86 8.62 -10.24 6.28
C THR A 86 7.21 -9.87 6.72
N PRO A 87 6.20 -9.94 5.83
CA PRO A 87 4.83 -9.66 6.19
C PRO A 87 4.26 -10.75 7.09
N ASP A 88 3.33 -10.36 7.98
CA ASP A 88 2.53 -11.30 8.75
C ASP A 88 1.71 -12.22 7.82
N GLU A 89 1.45 -13.45 8.26
CA GLU A 89 0.70 -14.46 7.48
C GLU A 89 -0.64 -13.95 6.95
N LEU A 90 -1.36 -13.14 7.73
CA LEU A 90 -2.61 -12.52 7.32
C LEU A 90 -2.45 -11.62 6.09
N VAL A 91 -1.38 -10.82 6.05
CA VAL A 91 -1.12 -9.87 4.95
C VAL A 91 -0.59 -10.61 3.73
N ALA A 92 0.27 -11.62 3.95
CA ALA A 92 0.76 -12.50 2.89
C ALA A 92 -0.42 -13.18 2.18
N LYS A 93 -1.34 -13.79 2.94
CA LYS A 93 -2.54 -14.42 2.39
C LYS A 93 -3.45 -13.43 1.65
N LYS A 94 -3.67 -12.22 2.19
CA LYS A 94 -4.45 -11.18 1.52
C LYS A 94 -3.83 -10.75 0.18
N THR A 95 -2.51 -10.71 0.11
CA THR A 95 -1.76 -10.36 -1.10
C THR A 95 -1.87 -11.48 -2.13
N GLU A 96 -1.74 -12.74 -1.72
CA GLU A 96 -1.96 -13.90 -2.57
C GLU A 96 -3.39 -13.94 -3.13
N ASP A 97 -4.40 -13.72 -2.26
CA ASP A 97 -5.81 -13.65 -2.67
C ASP A 97 -6.09 -12.48 -3.63
N LEU A 98 -5.35 -11.36 -3.48
CA LEU A 98 -5.42 -10.21 -4.37
C LEU A 98 -4.89 -10.57 -5.76
N HIS A 99 -3.81 -11.33 -5.85
CA HIS A 99 -3.24 -11.79 -7.11
C HIS A 99 -4.16 -12.80 -7.80
N LYS A 100 -4.67 -13.80 -7.07
CA LYS A 100 -5.63 -14.80 -7.60
C LYS A 100 -6.91 -14.17 -8.17
N ASN A 101 -7.40 -13.10 -7.54
CA ASN A 101 -8.64 -12.41 -7.92
C ASN A 101 -8.41 -11.06 -8.61
N GLY A 102 -7.22 -10.86 -9.20
CA GLY A 102 -6.77 -9.56 -9.71
C GLY A 102 -7.74 -8.92 -10.70
N VAL A 103 -8.37 -9.70 -11.57
CA VAL A 103 -9.34 -9.21 -12.59
C VAL A 103 -10.60 -8.66 -11.94
N GLU A 104 -11.20 -9.39 -11.00
CA GLU A 104 -12.42 -8.95 -10.31
C GLU A 104 -12.15 -7.71 -9.46
N ARG A 105 -10.99 -7.67 -8.80
CA ARG A 105 -10.55 -6.54 -7.97
C ARG A 105 -10.27 -5.30 -8.79
N HIS A 106 -9.64 -5.46 -9.96
CA HIS A 106 -9.43 -4.38 -10.93
C HIS A 106 -10.75 -3.78 -11.42
N ARG A 107 -11.73 -4.63 -11.74
CA ARG A 107 -13.07 -4.18 -12.13
C ARG A 107 -13.74 -3.35 -11.04
N LYS A 108 -13.68 -3.80 -9.78
CA LYS A 108 -14.21 -3.06 -8.63
C LYS A 108 -13.50 -1.71 -8.45
N ALA A 109 -12.18 -1.66 -8.64
CA ALA A 109 -11.39 -0.44 -8.59
C ALA A 109 -11.81 0.60 -9.63
N LYS A 110 -12.02 0.17 -10.88
CA LYS A 110 -12.52 1.05 -11.94
C LYS A 110 -13.87 1.67 -11.64
N MET A 111 -14.77 0.95 -10.97
CA MET A 111 -16.09 1.47 -10.60
C MET A 111 -16.04 2.46 -9.41
N ALA A 112 -14.97 2.41 -8.62
CA ALA A 112 -14.82 3.21 -7.41
C ALA A 112 -14.17 4.59 -7.65
N VAL A 113 -13.74 4.88 -8.88
CA VAL A 113 -13.02 6.11 -9.23
C VAL A 113 -13.68 6.83 -10.40
N ASP A 114 -13.41 8.12 -10.52
CA ASP A 114 -13.94 8.96 -11.61
C ASP A 114 -13.27 8.67 -12.96
N ASN A 115 -11.93 8.59 -12.99
CA ASN A 115 -11.15 8.23 -14.17
C ASN A 115 -10.67 6.77 -14.10
N PRO A 116 -11.26 5.81 -14.84
CA PRO A 116 -10.90 4.38 -14.76
C PRO A 116 -9.53 4.04 -15.35
N ASN A 117 -8.93 4.94 -16.15
CA ASN A 117 -7.64 4.68 -16.81
C ASN A 117 -6.46 4.78 -15.85
N ARG A 118 -6.65 5.40 -14.68
CA ARG A 118 -5.61 5.53 -13.63
C ARG A 118 -5.43 4.28 -12.77
N VAL A 119 -6.33 3.31 -12.90
CA VAL A 119 -6.29 2.10 -12.07
C VAL A 119 -5.21 1.16 -12.56
N ASP A 120 -4.30 0.79 -11.66
CA ASP A 120 -3.24 -0.21 -11.91
C ASP A 120 -3.84 -1.52 -12.43
N LYS A 121 -3.31 -2.00 -13.57
CA LYS A 121 -3.66 -3.31 -14.13
C LYS A 121 -3.20 -4.43 -13.19
N PRO A 122 -3.93 -5.55 -13.13
CA PRO A 122 -3.47 -6.72 -12.38
C PRO A 122 -2.16 -7.25 -12.97
N ARG A 123 -1.28 -7.73 -12.10
CA ARG A 123 -0.06 -8.43 -12.51
C ARG A 123 -0.46 -9.81 -13.07
N HIS A 124 0.13 -10.19 -14.19
CA HIS A 124 0.00 -11.52 -14.80
C HIS A 124 0.91 -12.52 -14.10
#